data_AF-A0AAN5XKF3-F1
#
_entry.id   AF-A0AAN5XKF3-F1
#
_cell.length_a   1.000
_cell.length_b   1.000
_cell.length_c   1.000
_cell.angle_alpha   90.00
_cell.angle_beta   90.00
_cell.angle_gamma   90.00
#
_symmetry.space_group_name_H-M   'P 1'
#
loop_
_entity.id
_entity.type
_entity.pdbx_description
1 polymer ?
#
loop_
_entity_poly.entity_id
_entity_poly.type
_entity_poly.pdbx_seq_one_letter_code
_entity_poly.pdbx_strand_id
1 'polypeptide(L)'
;MYSEKISIKYKLAEKEVLIPLSAFLFVGMFLIANFLLNLSLELIETTFSDLLHPKPFHMEIGFLFRMPIAEHPIYYLLVFLVVIGTIARTVYKLKSSFKNLNNHEKGSSRFTTVEELKKQYRAVPDREETFKGGGGVVISRLGDKVFIDDSPVNNLIIGTTRSGKGETYVFPTIDVYSRAEHKPSLIFNDPKGGATRS
;
A
#
# COMPACT_ATOMS: atom_id res chain seq x y z
N MET A 1 -18.47 -6.84 -6.48
CA MET A 1 -17.00 -6.88 -6.65
C MET A 1 -16.57 -5.52 -7.19
N TYR A 2 -16.07 -4.63 -6.33
CA TYR A 2 -15.62 -3.30 -6.78
C TYR A 2 -14.26 -3.47 -7.45
N SER A 3 -14.17 -3.21 -8.75
CA SER A 3 -12.89 -3.17 -9.46
C SER A 3 -12.21 -1.86 -9.07
N GLU A 4 -11.32 -1.92 -8.08
CA GLU A 4 -10.45 -0.78 -7.79
C GLU A 4 -9.61 -0.51 -9.05
N LYS A 5 -9.92 0.58 -9.75
CA LYS A 5 -9.02 1.11 -10.79
C LYS A 5 -7.69 1.42 -10.12
N ILE A 6 -6.72 0.53 -10.31
CA ILE A 6 -5.33 0.75 -9.87
C ILE A 6 -4.89 2.10 -10.44
N SER A 7 -4.65 3.06 -9.55
CA SER A 7 -4.20 4.40 -9.92
C SER A 7 -2.94 4.30 -10.78
N ILE A 8 -2.86 5.10 -11.84
CA ILE A 8 -1.71 5.16 -12.77
C ILE A 8 -0.37 5.27 -12.02
N LYS A 9 -0.39 5.92 -10.84
CA LYS A 9 0.75 6.06 -9.94
C LYS A 9 1.40 4.73 -9.55
N TYR A 10 0.60 3.68 -9.30
CA TYR A 10 1.13 2.37 -8.90
C TYR A 10 1.70 1.57 -10.08
N LYS A 11 1.18 1.80 -11.30
CA LYS A 11 1.70 1.18 -12.52
C LYS A 11 3.12 1.65 -12.85
N LEU A 12 3.51 2.86 -12.43
CA LEU A 12 4.87 3.38 -12.61
C LEU A 12 5.93 2.63 -11.78
N ALA A 13 5.53 1.92 -10.73
CA ALA A 13 6.43 1.12 -9.89
C ALA A 13 6.56 -0.35 -10.36
N GLU A 14 5.79 -0.75 -11.38
CA GLU A 14 5.79 -2.12 -11.87
C GLU A 14 7.04 -2.39 -12.72
N LYS A 15 7.56 -3.61 -12.64
CA LYS A 15 8.76 -4.02 -13.38
C LYS A 15 8.57 -3.84 -14.90
N GLU A 16 7.35 -4.07 -15.38
CA GLU A 16 6.96 -3.96 -16.79
C GLU A 16 7.12 -2.54 -17.35
N VAL A 17 6.98 -1.51 -16.51
CA VAL A 17 7.18 -0.09 -16.89
C VAL A 17 8.59 0.38 -16.57
N LEU A 18 9.15 -0.04 -15.43
CA LEU A 18 10.48 0.37 -14.98
C LEU A 18 11.61 -0.12 -15.90
N ILE A 19 11.51 -1.35 -16.42
CA ILE A 19 12.54 -1.92 -17.32
C ILE A 19 12.66 -1.12 -18.63
N PRO A 20 11.58 -0.91 -19.42
CA PRO A 20 11.69 -0.14 -20.66
C PRO A 20 12.04 1.33 -20.41
N LEU A 21 11.53 1.93 -19.33
CA LEU A 21 11.91 3.30 -18.95
C LEU A 21 13.41 3.39 -18.63
N SER A 22 13.95 2.44 -17.89
CA SER A 22 15.38 2.39 -17.55
C SER A 22 16.25 2.21 -18.79
N ALA A 23 15.84 1.34 -19.72
CA ALA A 23 16.54 1.13 -20.98
C ALA A 23 16.53 2.39 -21.85
N PHE A 24 15.38 3.07 -21.96
CA PHE A 24 15.28 4.34 -22.68
C PHE A 24 16.17 5.43 -22.09
N LEU A 25 16.14 5.58 -20.76
CA LEU A 25 17.00 6.53 -20.04
C LEU A 25 18.49 6.19 -20.18
N PHE A 26 18.84 4.90 -20.17
CA PHE A 26 20.22 4.44 -20.41
C PHE A 26 20.72 4.89 -21.78
N VAL A 27 19.98 4.57 -22.85
CA VAL A 27 20.36 4.92 -24.21
C VAL A 27 20.44 6.45 -24.36
N GLY A 28 19.46 7.19 -23.84
CA GLY A 28 19.45 8.64 -23.90
C GLY A 28 20.67 9.27 -23.21
N MET A 29 20.96 8.88 -21.97
CA MET A 29 22.11 9.42 -21.22
C MET A 29 23.44 9.03 -21.86
N PHE A 30 23.55 7.81 -22.39
CA PHE A 30 24.76 7.36 -23.07
C PHE A 30 25.02 8.15 -24.35
N LEU A 31 23.99 8.38 -25.17
CA LEU A 31 24.10 9.19 -26.38
C LEU A 31 24.48 10.65 -26.06
N ILE A 32 23.89 11.24 -25.02
CA ILE A 32 24.25 12.60 -24.57
C ILE A 32 25.72 12.64 -24.13
N ALA A 33 26.17 11.68 -23.32
CA ALA A 33 27.57 11.62 -22.91
C ALA A 33 28.52 11.42 -24.09
N ASN A 34 28.12 10.64 -25.10
CA ASN A 34 28.89 10.46 -26.32
C ASN A 34 28.97 11.75 -27.15
N PHE A 35 27.86 12.47 -27.30
CA PHE A 35 27.83 13.77 -27.96
C PHE A 35 28.75 14.77 -27.27
N LEU A 36 28.72 14.83 -25.93
CA LEU A 36 29.59 15.70 -25.13
C LEU A 36 31.08 15.35 -25.32
N LEU A 37 31.43 14.06 -25.42
CA LEU A 37 32.81 13.65 -25.71
C LEU A 37 33.25 14.16 -27.07
N ASN A 38 32.49 13.86 -28.13
CA ASN A 38 32.83 14.27 -29.50
C ASN A 38 32.92 15.80 -29.62
N LEU A 39 32.01 16.52 -28.97
CA LEU A 39 32.07 17.98 -28.89
C LEU A 39 33.35 18.48 -28.21
N SER A 40 33.77 17.81 -27.14
CA SER A 40 34.99 18.17 -26.40
C SER A 40 36.25 17.87 -27.23
N LEU A 41 36.28 16.76 -27.96
CA LEU A 41 37.39 16.40 -28.85
C LEU A 41 37.54 17.41 -29.98
N GLU A 42 36.43 17.75 -30.65
CA GLU A 42 36.39 18.78 -31.70
C GLU A 42 36.86 20.16 -31.19
N LEU A 43 36.45 20.52 -29.96
CA LEU A 43 36.85 21.78 -29.34
C LEU A 43 38.36 21.81 -29.05
N ILE A 44 38.92 20.71 -28.53
CA ILE A 44 40.35 20.57 -28.29
C ILE A 44 41.11 20.64 -29.62
N GLU A 45 40.67 19.89 -30.62
CA GLU A 45 41.31 19.86 -31.94
C GLU A 45 41.29 21.24 -32.61
N THR A 46 40.18 21.96 -32.52
CA THR A 46 40.06 23.33 -33.06
C THR A 46 40.95 24.32 -32.30
N THR A 47 40.93 24.28 -30.97
CA THR A 47 41.67 25.23 -30.10
C THR A 47 43.18 25.06 -30.22
N PHE A 48 43.65 23.81 -30.38
CA PHE A 48 45.07 23.48 -30.50
C PHE A 48 45.49 23.18 -31.94
N SER A 49 44.66 23.52 -32.93
CA SER A 49 45.04 23.42 -34.34
C SER A 49 46.18 24.39 -34.68
N ASP A 50 47.03 24.00 -35.61
CA ASP A 50 48.25 24.72 -35.97
C ASP A 50 47.93 26.18 -36.33
N LEU A 51 48.70 27.15 -35.82
CA LEU A 51 48.38 28.58 -35.89
C LEU A 51 48.28 29.10 -37.33
N LEU A 52 48.87 28.36 -38.28
CA LEU A 52 48.89 28.64 -39.71
C LEU A 52 47.71 28.00 -40.47
N HIS A 53 47.03 27.02 -39.88
CA HIS A 53 45.88 26.31 -40.46
C HIS A 53 44.79 26.06 -39.41
N PRO A 54 44.06 27.12 -38.98
CA PRO A 54 42.98 26.96 -38.01
C PRO A 54 41.89 26.07 -38.59
N LYS A 55 41.56 25.00 -37.88
CA LYS A 55 40.41 24.17 -38.24
C LYS A 55 39.12 24.86 -37.79
N PRO A 56 38.11 25.01 -38.66
CA PRO A 56 36.82 25.56 -38.25
C PRO A 56 36.10 24.59 -37.30
N PHE A 57 35.49 25.12 -36.24
CA PHE A 57 34.69 24.34 -35.31
C PHE A 57 33.38 23.89 -35.97
N HIS A 58 33.11 22.58 -35.93
CA HIS A 58 31.88 22.02 -36.49
C HIS A 58 31.07 21.28 -35.41
N MET A 59 29.76 21.54 -35.38
CA MET A 59 28.82 20.80 -34.55
C MET A 59 27.88 20.01 -35.45
N GLU A 60 27.96 18.69 -35.40
CA GLU A 60 27.07 17.81 -36.15
C GLU A 60 26.19 16.97 -35.23
N ILE A 61 24.93 16.78 -35.61
CA ILE A 61 24.03 15.82 -34.94
C ILE A 61 24.60 14.39 -35.01
N GLY A 62 25.39 14.10 -36.05
CA GLY A 62 26.11 12.84 -36.21
C GLY A 62 27.05 12.50 -35.04
N PHE A 63 27.49 13.48 -34.24
CA PHE A 63 28.28 13.26 -33.03
C PHE A 63 27.57 12.43 -31.96
N LEU A 64 26.23 12.33 -32.02
CA LEU A 64 25.49 11.41 -31.16
C LEU A 64 25.83 9.94 -31.45
N PHE A 65 26.11 9.61 -32.71
CA PHE A 65 26.24 8.23 -33.19
C PHE A 65 27.66 7.82 -33.59
N ARG A 66 28.60 8.77 -33.67
CA ARG A 66 30.04 8.47 -33.85
C ARG A 66 30.63 8.03 -32.51
N MET A 67 31.10 6.78 -32.44
CA MET A 67 31.50 6.13 -31.20
C MET A 67 32.99 5.73 -31.23
N PRO A 68 33.93 6.63 -30.87
CA PRO A 68 35.36 6.33 -30.78
C PRO A 68 35.70 5.46 -29.53
N ILE A 69 35.01 4.32 -29.37
CA ILE A 69 35.13 3.45 -28.19
C ILE A 69 36.54 2.87 -28.05
N ALA A 70 37.17 2.53 -29.17
CA ALA A 70 38.52 1.97 -29.18
C ALA A 70 39.59 2.99 -28.76
N GLU A 71 39.37 4.28 -29.04
CA GLU A 71 40.30 5.36 -28.74
C GLU A 71 40.20 5.82 -27.29
N HIS A 72 39.01 5.76 -26.70
CA HIS A 72 38.74 6.25 -25.34
C HIS A 72 38.05 5.23 -24.42
N PRO A 73 38.56 3.99 -24.27
CA PRO A 73 37.86 2.92 -23.54
C PRO A 73 37.61 3.25 -22.06
N ILE A 74 38.54 3.96 -21.40
CA ILE A 74 38.41 4.36 -19.99
C ILE A 74 37.25 5.33 -19.80
N TYR A 75 37.06 6.28 -20.72
CA TYR A 75 35.95 7.23 -20.67
C TYR A 75 34.60 6.50 -20.73
N TYR A 76 34.43 5.60 -21.70
CA TYR A 76 33.19 4.84 -21.85
C TYR A 76 32.92 3.93 -20.64
N LEU A 77 33.96 3.34 -20.03
CA LEU A 77 33.81 2.57 -18.80
C LEU A 77 33.29 3.43 -17.64
N LEU A 78 33.87 4.63 -17.45
CA LEU A 78 33.44 5.55 -16.40
C LEU A 78 32.00 6.05 -16.63
N VAL A 79 31.67 6.45 -17.86
CA VAL A 79 30.30 6.86 -18.23
C VAL A 79 29.33 5.72 -17.97
N PHE A 80 29.67 4.49 -18.35
CA PHE A 80 28.83 3.32 -18.13
C PHE A 80 28.52 3.09 -16.64
N LEU A 81 29.53 3.16 -15.77
CA LEU A 81 29.36 3.03 -14.32
C LEU A 81 28.49 4.14 -13.73
N VAL A 82 28.70 5.39 -14.14
CA VAL A 82 27.90 6.54 -13.70
C VAL A 82 26.44 6.39 -14.13
N VAL A 83 26.20 6.04 -15.39
CA VAL A 83 24.84 5.85 -15.95
C VAL A 83 24.11 4.69 -15.24
N ILE A 84 24.79 3.57 -14.96
CA ILE A 84 24.19 2.49 -14.17
C ILE A 84 23.82 2.97 -12.76
N GLY A 85 24.72 3.70 -12.09
CA GLY A 85 24.48 4.23 -10.76
C GLY A 85 23.28 5.18 -10.70
N THR A 86 23.14 6.09 -11.69
CA THR A 86 22.02 7.03 -11.76
C THR A 86 20.69 6.32 -12.05
N ILE A 87 20.68 5.31 -12.93
CA ILE A 87 19.50 4.48 -13.20
C ILE A 87 19.09 3.70 -11.95
N ALA A 88 20.02 3.01 -11.30
CA ALA A 88 19.74 2.25 -10.10
C ALA A 88 19.12 3.13 -9.01
N ARG A 89 19.66 4.34 -8.80
CA ARG A 89 19.10 5.33 -7.88
C ARG A 89 17.70 5.78 -8.27
N THR A 90 17.47 6.02 -9.56
CA THR A 90 16.16 6.47 -10.10
C THR A 90 15.11 5.38 -9.93
N VAL A 91 15.44 4.13 -10.29
CA VAL A 91 14.57 2.95 -10.11
C VAL A 91 14.25 2.74 -8.64
N TYR A 92 15.26 2.82 -7.75
CA TYR A 92 15.03 2.70 -6.31
C TYR A 92 14.06 3.76 -5.79
N LYS A 93 14.28 5.03 -6.17
CA LYS A 93 13.39 6.14 -5.77
C LYS A 93 11.97 5.94 -6.30
N LEU A 94 11.81 5.64 -7.59
CA LEU A 94 10.48 5.43 -8.19
C LEU A 94 9.75 4.26 -7.52
N LYS A 95 10.44 3.13 -7.35
CA LYS A 95 9.87 1.97 -6.69
C LYS A 95 9.50 2.27 -5.24
N SER A 96 10.33 3.00 -4.50
CA SER A 96 10.04 3.37 -3.11
C SER A 96 8.87 4.35 -2.99
N SER A 97 8.79 5.35 -3.87
CA SER A 97 7.77 6.41 -3.83
C SER A 97 6.38 5.92 -4.24
N PHE A 98 6.34 4.96 -5.16
CA PHE A 98 5.10 4.44 -5.72
C PHE A 98 4.83 2.99 -5.31
N LYS A 99 5.62 2.44 -4.38
CA LYS A 99 5.32 1.14 -3.77
C LYS A 99 3.93 1.23 -3.17
N ASN A 100 3.04 0.34 -3.58
CA ASN A 100 1.73 0.28 -2.99
C ASN A 100 1.88 -0.05 -1.50
N LEU A 101 1.47 0.88 -0.64
CA LEU A 101 1.44 0.72 0.82
C LEU A 101 0.17 -0.01 1.27
N ASN A 102 -0.74 -0.34 0.35
CA ASN A 102 -2.01 -0.99 0.63
C ASN A 102 -1.80 -2.50 0.89
N ASN A 103 -1.07 -2.80 1.97
CA ASN A 103 -0.86 -4.15 2.49
C ASN A 103 -2.01 -4.59 3.41
N HIS A 104 -3.27 -4.35 3.00
CA HIS A 104 -4.44 -4.62 3.86
C HIS A 104 -4.27 -4.06 5.29
N GLU A 105 -3.57 -2.93 5.40
CA GLU A 105 -3.34 -2.23 6.65
C GLU A 105 -4.67 -1.77 7.24
N LYS A 106 -4.75 -1.59 8.56
CA LYS A 106 -6.02 -1.31 9.28
C LYS A 106 -6.85 -0.15 8.70
N GLY A 107 -6.22 0.78 7.96
CA GLY A 107 -6.86 1.89 7.27
C GLY A 107 -7.69 1.53 6.02
N SER A 108 -7.56 0.33 5.45
CA SER A 108 -8.39 -0.14 4.33
C SER A 108 -9.66 -0.87 4.78
N SER A 109 -10.00 -0.81 6.07
CA SER A 109 -11.19 -1.45 6.63
C SER A 109 -12.46 -0.81 6.07
N ARG A 110 -13.49 -1.63 5.82
CA ARG A 110 -14.82 -1.19 5.43
C ARG A 110 -15.88 -1.78 6.35
N PHE A 111 -17.05 -1.18 6.37
CA PHE A 111 -18.21 -1.81 7.01
C PHE A 111 -18.52 -3.15 6.33
N THR A 112 -18.86 -4.14 7.15
CA THR A 112 -19.28 -5.47 6.69
C THR A 112 -20.63 -5.38 5.98
N THR A 113 -20.87 -6.26 5.00
CA THR A 113 -22.20 -6.44 4.43
C THR A 113 -23.07 -7.33 5.32
N VAL A 114 -24.39 -7.32 5.08
CA VAL A 114 -25.33 -8.20 5.80
C VAL A 114 -25.06 -9.68 5.51
N GLU A 115 -24.65 -10.02 4.29
CA GLU A 115 -24.30 -11.40 3.91
C GLU A 115 -23.03 -11.87 4.62
N GLU A 116 -22.01 -11.00 4.69
CA GLU A 116 -20.77 -11.26 5.42
C GLU A 116 -21.02 -11.42 6.91
N LEU A 117 -21.86 -10.56 7.50
CA LEU A 117 -22.29 -10.64 8.90
C LEU A 117 -22.95 -11.99 9.20
N LYS A 118 -23.90 -12.42 8.35
CA LYS A 118 -24.61 -13.70 8.48
C LYS A 118 -23.69 -14.91 8.36
N LYS A 119 -22.59 -14.79 7.61
CA LYS A 119 -21.59 -15.86 7.44
C LYS A 119 -20.62 -15.95 8.61
N GLN A 120 -20.29 -14.80 9.21
CA GLN A 120 -19.31 -14.71 10.29
C GLN A 120 -19.91 -15.01 11.67
N TYR A 121 -21.13 -14.54 11.92
CA TYR A 121 -21.73 -14.59 13.24
C TYR A 121 -23.01 -15.42 13.26
N ARG A 122 -23.21 -16.10 14.39
CA ARG A 122 -24.37 -16.95 14.60
C ARG A 122 -25.60 -16.10 14.89
N ALA A 123 -26.72 -16.40 14.25
CA ALA A 123 -27.99 -15.73 14.51
C ALA A 123 -28.80 -16.47 15.59
N VAL A 124 -29.32 -15.73 16.57
CA VAL A 124 -30.21 -16.21 17.64
C VAL A 124 -31.49 -15.35 17.70
N PRO A 125 -32.59 -15.84 18.30
CA PRO A 125 -33.80 -15.04 18.51
C PRO A 125 -33.50 -13.77 19.32
N ASP A 126 -34.07 -12.64 18.91
CA ASP A 126 -33.78 -11.34 19.53
C ASP A 126 -34.18 -11.28 21.01
N ARG A 127 -35.37 -11.77 21.37
CA ARG A 127 -35.89 -11.69 22.75
C ARG A 127 -36.71 -12.91 23.12
N GLU A 128 -36.88 -13.09 24.43
CA GLU A 128 -37.82 -14.01 25.11
C GLU A 128 -37.55 -15.51 24.93
N GLU A 129 -37.15 -15.93 23.74
CA GLU A 129 -36.97 -17.33 23.40
C GLU A 129 -35.58 -17.84 23.82
N THR A 130 -35.54 -19.05 24.38
CA THR A 130 -34.28 -19.77 24.60
C THR A 130 -33.75 -20.34 23.28
N PHE A 131 -32.44 -20.51 23.16
CA PHE A 131 -31.82 -21.02 21.94
C PHE A 131 -30.72 -22.05 22.25
N LYS A 132 -30.50 -22.96 21.31
CA LYS A 132 -29.55 -24.08 21.49
C LYS A 132 -28.09 -23.62 21.59
N GLY A 133 -27.26 -24.38 22.28
CA GLY A 133 -25.82 -24.12 22.39
C GLY A 133 -25.45 -22.98 23.36
N GLY A 134 -24.24 -22.43 23.20
CA GLY A 134 -23.72 -21.35 24.04
C GLY A 134 -24.23 -19.96 23.62
N GLY A 135 -24.23 -19.04 24.58
CA GLY A 135 -24.43 -17.61 24.32
C GLY A 135 -23.17 -16.95 23.77
N GLY A 136 -23.26 -15.66 23.46
CA GLY A 136 -22.16 -14.91 22.87
C GLY A 136 -22.34 -13.42 23.01
N VAL A 137 -21.31 -12.68 22.64
CA VAL A 137 -21.35 -11.22 22.62
C VAL A 137 -22.20 -10.71 21.46
N VAL A 138 -23.05 -9.73 21.72
CA VAL A 138 -23.92 -9.13 20.70
C VAL A 138 -23.11 -8.25 19.74
N ILE A 139 -23.18 -8.57 18.45
CA ILE A 139 -22.50 -7.83 17.37
C ILE A 139 -23.48 -6.92 16.63
N SER A 140 -24.65 -7.43 16.28
CA SER A 140 -25.64 -6.69 15.49
C SER A 140 -27.05 -7.26 15.67
N ARG A 141 -28.06 -6.44 15.42
CA ARG A 141 -29.47 -6.83 15.40
C ARG A 141 -30.05 -6.54 14.03
N LEU A 142 -30.75 -7.51 13.45
CA LEU A 142 -31.41 -7.37 12.16
C LEU A 142 -32.79 -8.04 12.23
N GLY A 143 -33.84 -7.22 12.21
CA GLY A 143 -35.21 -7.71 12.34
C GLY A 143 -35.43 -8.40 13.68
N ASP A 144 -35.89 -9.65 13.63
CA ASP A 144 -36.18 -10.55 14.74
C ASP A 144 -34.97 -11.36 15.24
N LYS A 145 -33.76 -11.09 14.72
CA LYS A 145 -32.54 -11.84 15.04
C LYS A 145 -31.44 -10.96 15.59
N VAL A 146 -30.67 -11.56 16.49
CA VAL A 146 -29.42 -11.01 17.02
C VAL A 146 -28.26 -11.88 16.55
N PHE A 147 -27.22 -11.22 16.05
CA PHE A 147 -25.97 -11.87 15.66
C PHE A 147 -25.00 -11.82 16.82
N ILE A 148 -24.52 -12.99 17.21
CA ILE A 148 -23.65 -13.19 18.37
C ILE A 148 -22.31 -13.77 17.93
N ASP A 149 -21.27 -13.35 18.64
CA ASP A 149 -19.95 -13.98 18.62
C ASP A 149 -19.83 -14.90 19.84
N ASP A 150 -19.88 -16.20 19.61
CA ASP A 150 -19.77 -17.26 20.62
C ASP A 150 -18.32 -17.76 20.78
N SER A 151 -17.34 -17.07 20.17
CA SER A 151 -15.92 -17.39 20.35
C SER A 151 -15.38 -16.87 21.69
N PRO A 152 -14.36 -17.52 22.28
CA PRO A 152 -13.78 -17.13 23.56
C PRO A 152 -12.84 -15.92 23.41
N VAL A 153 -13.41 -14.76 23.08
CA VAL A 153 -12.66 -13.50 22.84
C VAL A 153 -12.97 -12.43 23.88
N ASN A 154 -11.97 -11.60 24.16
CA ASN A 154 -12.10 -10.46 25.07
C ASN A 154 -12.62 -9.24 24.29
N ASN A 155 -13.62 -8.56 24.85
CA ASN A 155 -14.26 -7.42 24.21
C ASN A 155 -13.97 -6.12 24.99
N LEU A 156 -13.66 -5.05 24.26
CA LEU A 156 -13.44 -3.71 24.82
C LEU A 156 -14.50 -2.75 24.29
N ILE A 157 -15.34 -2.24 25.18
CA ILE A 157 -16.46 -1.35 24.84
C ILE A 157 -16.16 0.04 25.35
N ILE A 158 -15.86 0.95 24.42
CA ILE A 158 -15.49 2.33 24.72
C ILE A 158 -16.66 3.24 24.38
N GLY A 159 -17.00 4.14 25.29
CA GLY A 159 -17.98 5.18 25.07
C GLY A 159 -17.95 6.22 26.17
N THR A 160 -18.39 7.43 25.89
CA THR A 160 -18.48 8.53 26.87
C THR A 160 -19.59 8.27 27.90
N THR A 161 -19.62 9.03 29.00
CA THR A 161 -20.73 8.96 29.97
C THR A 161 -22.05 9.28 29.28
N ARG A 162 -23.11 8.52 29.58
CA ARG A 162 -24.45 8.64 28.96
C ARG A 162 -24.51 8.29 27.46
N SER A 163 -23.51 7.60 26.89
CA SER A 163 -23.54 7.10 25.51
C SER A 163 -24.40 5.85 25.29
N GLY A 164 -25.11 5.37 26.33
CA GLY A 164 -25.99 4.21 26.23
C GLY A 164 -25.32 2.84 26.32
N LYS A 165 -24.00 2.73 26.54
CA LYS A 165 -23.26 1.44 26.56
C LYS A 165 -23.84 0.34 27.47
N GLY A 166 -24.53 0.70 28.56
CA GLY A 166 -25.29 -0.25 29.38
C GLY A 166 -26.48 -0.85 28.62
N GLU A 167 -27.37 0.01 28.15
CA GLU A 167 -28.59 -0.31 27.39
C GLU A 167 -28.34 -0.96 26.03
N THR A 168 -27.31 -0.50 25.31
CA THR A 168 -27.09 -0.93 23.92
C THR A 168 -26.22 -2.15 23.78
N TYR A 169 -25.42 -2.49 24.79
CA TYR A 169 -24.45 -3.58 24.71
C TYR A 169 -24.47 -4.50 25.93
N VAL A 170 -24.35 -3.96 27.15
CA VAL A 170 -24.23 -4.78 28.37
C VAL A 170 -25.50 -5.60 28.62
N PHE A 171 -26.66 -4.96 28.78
CA PHE A 171 -27.91 -5.67 29.07
C PHE A 171 -28.32 -6.66 27.97
N PRO A 172 -28.25 -6.31 26.66
CA PRO A 172 -28.51 -7.28 25.59
C PRO A 172 -27.57 -8.49 25.61
N THR A 173 -26.30 -8.28 25.95
CA THR A 173 -25.32 -9.38 26.03
C THR A 173 -25.63 -10.30 27.22
N ILE A 174 -26.03 -9.73 28.37
CA ILE A 174 -26.46 -10.51 29.54
C ILE A 174 -27.70 -11.35 29.20
N ASP A 175 -28.70 -10.74 28.56
CA ASP A 175 -29.92 -11.42 28.11
C ASP A 175 -29.58 -12.63 27.22
N VAL A 176 -28.78 -12.42 26.18
CA VAL A 176 -28.33 -13.49 25.26
C VAL A 176 -27.64 -14.62 26.02
N TYR A 177 -26.69 -14.33 26.91
CA TYR A 177 -26.01 -15.38 27.68
C TYR A 177 -26.97 -16.13 28.63
N SER A 178 -27.96 -15.43 29.19
CA SER A 178 -28.94 -16.02 30.12
C SER A 178 -29.96 -16.95 29.44
N ARG A 179 -30.27 -16.70 28.16
CA ARG A 179 -31.23 -17.46 27.34
C ARG A 179 -30.62 -18.65 26.60
N ALA A 180 -29.30 -18.76 26.57
CA ALA A 180 -28.60 -19.89 25.99
C ALA A 180 -28.95 -21.20 26.71
N GLU A 181 -29.00 -22.30 25.97
CA GLU A 181 -29.15 -23.66 26.53
C GLU A 181 -27.98 -24.00 27.46
N HIS A 182 -26.76 -23.66 27.06
CA HIS A 182 -25.56 -23.76 27.88
C HIS A 182 -25.24 -22.42 28.54
N LYS A 183 -25.86 -22.18 29.69
CA LYS A 183 -25.71 -20.94 30.45
C LYS A 183 -24.33 -20.86 31.11
N PRO A 184 -23.49 -19.87 30.75
CA PRO A 184 -22.21 -19.68 31.42
C PRO A 184 -22.40 -19.02 32.79
N SER A 185 -21.41 -19.17 33.67
CA SER A 185 -21.32 -18.34 34.87
C SER A 185 -20.90 -16.92 34.49
N LEU A 186 -21.65 -15.92 34.93
CA LEU A 186 -21.36 -14.50 34.68
C LEU A 186 -20.96 -13.81 35.99
N ILE A 187 -19.88 -13.04 35.96
CA ILE A 187 -19.40 -12.24 37.09
C ILE A 187 -19.44 -10.78 36.68
N PHE A 188 -20.19 -9.96 37.42
CA PHE A 188 -20.34 -8.55 37.13
C PHE A 188 -19.74 -7.70 38.24
N ASN A 189 -18.92 -6.73 37.84
CA ASN A 189 -18.60 -5.60 38.70
C ASN A 189 -19.58 -4.47 38.38
N ASP A 190 -20.62 -4.34 39.20
CA ASP A 190 -21.69 -3.37 39.01
C ASP A 190 -21.68 -2.31 40.13
N PRO A 191 -20.84 -1.27 40.01
CA PRO A 191 -20.73 -0.23 41.04
C PRO A 191 -22.01 0.60 41.21
N LYS A 192 -22.98 0.51 40.30
CA LYS A 192 -24.22 1.31 40.33
C LYS A 192 -25.49 0.47 40.55
N GLY A 193 -25.41 -0.85 40.56
CA GLY A 193 -26.54 -1.76 40.78
C GLY A 193 -27.55 -1.80 39.62
N GLY A 194 -27.14 -1.46 38.40
CA GLY A 194 -28.02 -1.51 37.22
C GLY A 194 -28.14 -2.90 36.61
N ALA A 195 -27.04 -3.67 36.56
CA ALA A 195 -26.93 -4.99 35.94
C ALA A 195 -27.73 -6.08 36.66
N THR A 196 -27.97 -5.93 37.96
CA THR A 196 -28.70 -6.91 38.78
C THR A 196 -30.21 -6.66 38.85
N ARG A 197 -30.70 -5.58 38.23
CA ARG A 197 -32.11 -5.16 38.27
C ARG A 197 -32.85 -5.29 36.94
N SER A 198 -32.11 -5.57 35.87
CA SER A 198 -32.60 -5.79 34.50
C SER A 198 -32.84 -7.28 34.24
#